data_AF-A0A7Y5VKD6-F1
#
_entry.id   AF-A0A7Y5VKD6-F1
#
_cell.length_a   1.000
_cell.length_b   1.000
_cell.length_c   1.000
_cell.angle_alpha   90.00
_cell.angle_beta   90.00
_cell.angle_gamma   90.00
#
_symmetry.space_group_name_H-M   'P 1'
#
loop_
_entity.id
_entity.type
_entity.pdbx_description
1 polymer ?
#
loop_
_entity_poly.entity_id
_entity_poly.type
_entity_poly.pdbx_seq_one_letter_code
_entity_poly.pdbx_strand_id
1 'polypeptide(L)'
;MSSITGHVMAYAVAPALVDSHTFVGATAIGLVPLVLAGLVVLVKWWRGRDEVFDAVTPGLVPDDPAHAPRHRARGGEWSGVVAPAFAPPQDVRPGVVGTVIDGVAHAHDVSATLVDLAVRGWFHIVEVGADGTTDDRATDTARGRPRDWVLRRATTPPDETPSAFEQLLLDRLFEGRDAVHLS
;
A
#
# COMPACT_ATOMS: atom_id res chain seq x y z
N MET A 1 -9.35 -100.51 0.93
CA MET A 1 -8.33 -99.69 0.22
C MET A 1 -9.05 -98.55 -0.51
N SER A 2 -8.42 -97.38 -0.51
CA SER A 2 -9.02 -96.04 -0.44
C SER A 2 -10.09 -95.64 -1.46
N SER A 3 -11.12 -95.00 -0.92
CA SER A 3 -12.01 -94.08 -1.61
C SER A 3 -11.28 -92.76 -1.88
N ILE A 4 -11.32 -92.25 -3.11
CA ILE A 4 -10.92 -90.87 -3.45
C ILE A 4 -12.16 -90.19 -4.03
N THR A 5 -12.88 -89.49 -3.17
CA THR A 5 -13.97 -88.59 -3.55
C THR A 5 -13.35 -87.23 -3.88
N GLY A 6 -13.22 -86.93 -5.17
CA GLY A 6 -12.75 -85.62 -5.63
C GLY A 6 -13.82 -84.57 -5.45
N HIS A 7 -13.70 -83.71 -4.44
CA HIS A 7 -14.50 -82.49 -4.33
C HIS A 7 -13.99 -81.46 -5.35
N VAL A 8 -14.72 -81.29 -6.45
CA VAL A 8 -14.53 -80.14 -7.34
C VAL A 8 -15.08 -78.90 -6.64
N MET A 9 -14.20 -78.06 -6.11
CA MET A 9 -14.55 -76.75 -5.58
C MET A 9 -14.82 -75.81 -6.75
N ALA A 10 -16.10 -75.56 -7.03
CA ALA A 10 -16.51 -74.51 -7.96
C ALA A 10 -16.24 -73.14 -7.33
N TYR A 11 -15.24 -72.43 -7.83
CA TYR A 11 -15.01 -71.01 -7.52
C TYR A 11 -16.08 -70.21 -8.26
N ALA A 12 -17.13 -69.82 -7.53
CA ALA A 12 -18.07 -68.81 -8.00
C ALA A 12 -17.33 -67.46 -8.06
N VAL A 13 -16.93 -67.06 -9.27
CA VAL A 13 -16.50 -65.68 -9.51
C VAL A 13 -17.77 -64.83 -9.53
N ALA A 14 -18.23 -64.41 -8.36
CA ALA A 14 -19.30 -63.42 -8.28
C ALA A 14 -18.74 -62.13 -8.90
N PRO A 15 -19.34 -61.56 -9.96
CA PRO A 15 -18.96 -60.23 -10.38
C PRO A 15 -19.19 -59.31 -9.18
N ALA A 16 -18.15 -58.64 -8.70
CA ALA A 16 -18.29 -57.61 -7.68
C ALA A 16 -19.15 -56.49 -8.29
N LEU A 17 -20.47 -56.60 -8.10
CA LEU A 17 -21.41 -55.57 -8.46
C LEU A 17 -21.09 -54.41 -7.53
N VAL A 18 -20.38 -53.40 -8.05
CA VAL A 18 -20.11 -52.18 -7.28
C VAL A 18 -21.47 -51.61 -6.91
N ASP A 19 -21.77 -51.57 -5.62
CA ASP A 19 -23.03 -51.04 -5.12
C ASP A 19 -23.19 -49.61 -5.63
N SER A 20 -24.38 -49.29 -6.13
CA SER A 20 -24.75 -47.97 -6.63
C SER A 20 -24.42 -46.87 -5.61
N HIS A 21 -24.54 -47.17 -4.31
CA HIS A 21 -24.18 -46.25 -3.24
C HIS A 21 -22.67 -46.01 -3.11
N THR A 22 -21.84 -47.03 -3.36
CA THR A 22 -20.38 -46.93 -3.38
C THR A 22 -19.90 -46.15 -4.62
N PHE A 23 -20.56 -46.35 -5.75
CA PHE A 23 -20.28 -45.59 -6.98
C PHE A 23 -20.72 -44.11 -6.86
N VAL A 24 -21.90 -43.86 -6.29
CA VAL A 24 -22.40 -42.51 -6.00
C VAL A 24 -21.53 -41.81 -4.95
N GLY A 25 -21.07 -42.52 -3.91
CA GLY A 25 -20.14 -41.98 -2.92
C GLY A 25 -18.78 -41.62 -3.52
N ALA A 26 -18.20 -42.50 -4.35
CA ALA A 26 -16.92 -42.26 -5.01
C ALA A 26 -16.98 -41.10 -6.02
N THR A 27 -18.06 -41.00 -6.79
CA THR A 27 -18.28 -39.88 -7.73
C THR A 27 -18.54 -38.56 -6.99
N ALA A 28 -19.27 -38.58 -5.87
CA ALA A 28 -19.47 -37.40 -5.04
C ALA A 28 -18.14 -36.87 -4.43
N ILE A 29 -17.26 -37.76 -3.97
CA ILE A 29 -15.96 -37.37 -3.37
C ILE A 29 -14.98 -36.83 -4.42
N GLY A 30 -14.98 -37.37 -5.64
CA GLY A 30 -14.04 -36.95 -6.69
C GLY A 30 -14.52 -35.76 -7.52
N LEU A 31 -15.79 -35.78 -7.96
CA LEU A 31 -16.29 -34.90 -9.01
C LEU A 31 -16.79 -33.56 -8.43
N VAL A 32 -17.44 -33.58 -7.27
CA VAL A 32 -17.93 -32.37 -6.59
C VAL A 32 -16.82 -31.36 -6.26
N PRO A 33 -15.69 -31.74 -5.62
CA PRO A 33 -14.63 -30.77 -5.35
C PRO A 33 -13.95 -30.26 -6.63
N LEU A 34 -13.91 -31.07 -7.69
CA LEU A 34 -13.33 -30.68 -8.97
C LEU A 34 -14.22 -29.64 -9.68
N VAL A 35 -15.54 -29.85 -9.66
CA VAL A 35 -16.52 -28.85 -10.14
C VAL A 35 -16.44 -27.58 -9.28
N LEU A 36 -16.36 -27.73 -7.95
CA LEU A 36 -16.26 -26.58 -7.05
C LEU A 36 -14.97 -25.78 -7.30
N ALA A 37 -13.83 -26.44 -7.45
CA ALA A 37 -12.56 -25.81 -7.79
C ALA A 37 -12.63 -25.12 -9.17
N GLY A 38 -13.22 -25.79 -10.17
CA GLY A 38 -13.47 -25.20 -11.48
C GLY A 38 -14.36 -23.95 -11.42
N LEU A 39 -15.43 -23.99 -10.61
CA LEU A 39 -16.31 -22.85 -10.36
C LEU A 39 -15.57 -21.71 -9.69
N VAL A 40 -14.74 -21.98 -8.68
CA VAL A 40 -13.93 -20.96 -8.00
C VAL A 40 -12.96 -20.29 -8.97
N VAL A 41 -12.27 -21.07 -9.82
CA VAL A 41 -11.37 -20.54 -10.85
C VAL A 41 -12.13 -19.69 -11.88
N LEU A 42 -13.28 -20.17 -12.34
CA LEU A 42 -14.13 -19.47 -13.30
C LEU A 42 -14.65 -18.14 -12.73
N VAL A 43 -15.14 -18.16 -11.49
CA VAL A 43 -15.62 -16.98 -10.76
C VAL A 43 -14.47 -16.00 -10.55
N LYS A 44 -13.28 -16.47 -10.15
CA LYS A 44 -12.09 -15.62 -10.03
C LYS A 44 -11.72 -14.97 -11.36
N TRP A 45 -11.76 -15.73 -12.45
CA TRP A 45 -11.44 -15.22 -13.79
C TRP A 45 -12.46 -14.19 -14.30
N TRP A 46 -13.76 -14.41 -14.04
CA TRP A 46 -14.82 -13.47 -14.41
C TRP A 46 -14.91 -12.25 -13.48
N ARG A 47 -14.41 -12.37 -12.25
CA ARG A 47 -14.27 -11.26 -11.29
C ARG A 47 -13.01 -10.43 -11.48
N GLY A 48 -12.10 -10.80 -12.40
CA GLY A 48 -11.06 -9.89 -12.87
C GLY A 48 -11.71 -8.70 -13.57
N ARG A 49 -11.92 -7.63 -12.81
CA ARG A 49 -12.72 -6.45 -13.20
C ARG A 49 -11.89 -5.19 -13.33
N ASP A 50 -10.58 -5.30 -13.15
CA ASP A 50 -9.71 -4.14 -13.19
C ASP A 50 -9.61 -3.68 -14.65
N GLU A 51 -9.93 -2.40 -14.88
CA GLU A 51 -9.87 -1.75 -16.18
C GLU A 51 -8.72 -0.75 -16.17
N VAL A 52 -8.01 -0.65 -17.29
CA VAL A 52 -6.88 0.26 -17.48
C VAL A 52 -7.14 1.09 -18.73
N PHE A 53 -6.78 2.37 -18.69
CA PHE A 53 -6.89 3.26 -19.84
C PHE A 53 -5.82 2.95 -20.89
N ASP A 54 -6.21 2.92 -22.17
CA ASP A 54 -5.32 2.52 -23.29
C ASP A 54 -4.40 3.64 -23.80
N ALA A 55 -4.79 4.89 -23.62
CA ALA A 55 -4.19 6.06 -24.29
C ALA A 55 -3.43 7.00 -23.36
N VAL A 56 -3.11 6.54 -22.15
CA VAL A 56 -2.36 7.32 -21.15
C VAL A 56 -1.25 6.48 -20.55
N THR A 57 -0.19 7.14 -20.08
CA THR A 57 0.86 6.47 -19.31
C THR A 57 0.23 5.82 -18.07
N PRO A 58 0.59 4.57 -17.75
CA PRO A 58 0.12 3.91 -16.53
C PRO A 58 0.33 4.81 -15.30
N GLY A 59 -0.72 4.95 -14.48
CA GLY A 59 -0.72 5.84 -13.31
C GLY A 59 -1.28 7.25 -13.58
N LEU A 60 -1.61 7.61 -14.82
CA LEU A 60 -2.31 8.85 -15.15
C LEU A 60 -3.80 8.63 -15.37
N VAL A 61 -4.58 9.67 -15.11
CA VAL A 61 -6.02 9.75 -15.42
C VAL A 61 -6.17 10.68 -16.64
N PRO A 62 -6.88 10.27 -17.70
CA PRO A 62 -7.16 11.14 -18.84
C PRO A 62 -8.11 12.28 -18.45
N ASP A 63 -8.05 13.40 -19.19
CA ASP A 63 -8.87 14.59 -18.93
C ASP A 63 -10.38 14.31 -18.94
N ASP A 64 -10.83 13.36 -19.77
CA ASP A 64 -12.20 12.86 -19.80
C ASP A 64 -12.23 11.34 -19.51
N PRO A 65 -12.24 10.95 -18.23
CA PRO A 65 -12.24 9.53 -17.84
C PRO A 65 -13.55 8.82 -18.17
N ALA A 66 -14.65 9.56 -18.37
CA ALA A 66 -15.94 8.98 -18.68
C ALA A 66 -15.97 8.36 -20.08
N HIS A 67 -15.29 8.99 -21.05
CA HIS A 67 -15.28 8.56 -22.45
C HIS A 67 -13.95 7.94 -22.90
N ALA A 68 -12.93 7.92 -22.05
CA ALA A 68 -11.63 7.37 -22.40
C ALA A 68 -11.68 5.84 -22.67
N PRO A 69 -10.97 5.36 -23.71
CA PRO A 69 -10.89 3.95 -24.04
C PRO A 69 -10.18 3.18 -22.93
N ARG A 70 -10.73 2.01 -22.62
CA ARG A 70 -10.31 1.17 -21.50
C ARG A 70 -10.38 -0.30 -21.88
N HIS A 71 -9.42 -1.07 -21.40
CA HIS A 71 -9.38 -2.53 -21.55
C HIS A 71 -9.29 -3.19 -20.17
N ARG A 72 -9.62 -4.48 -20.10
CA ARG A 72 -9.46 -5.24 -18.87
C ARG A 72 -8.00 -5.63 -18.65
N ALA A 73 -7.47 -5.34 -17.47
CA ALA A 73 -6.16 -5.79 -17.04
C ALA A 73 -6.09 -7.32 -17.11
N ARG A 74 -5.09 -7.84 -17.83
CA ARG A 74 -4.92 -9.28 -18.04
C ARG A 74 -3.92 -9.81 -17.01
N GLY A 75 -4.43 -10.47 -15.97
CA GLY A 75 -3.63 -10.86 -14.81
C GLY A 75 -3.70 -9.78 -13.74
N GLY A 76 -3.81 -10.17 -12.48
CA GLY A 76 -4.12 -9.25 -11.36
C GLY A 76 -3.01 -8.26 -11.01
N GLU A 77 -1.90 -8.24 -11.76
CA GLU A 77 -0.78 -7.34 -11.53
C GLU A 77 -0.25 -6.82 -12.88
N TRP A 78 -0.01 -5.51 -12.96
CA TRP A 78 0.53 -4.85 -14.15
C TRP A 78 1.98 -5.27 -14.40
N SER A 79 2.30 -5.71 -15.62
CA SER A 79 3.65 -6.21 -15.98
C SER A 79 4.42 -5.32 -16.96
N GLY A 80 3.94 -4.10 -17.23
CA GLY A 80 4.57 -3.15 -18.16
C GLY A 80 5.53 -2.18 -17.48
N VAL A 81 6.37 -1.49 -18.27
CA VAL A 81 7.22 -0.41 -17.77
C VAL A 81 6.35 0.77 -17.34
N VAL A 82 6.54 1.25 -16.11
CA VAL A 82 5.86 2.45 -15.58
C VAL A 82 6.85 3.61 -15.59
N ALA A 83 6.43 4.76 -16.11
CA ALA A 83 7.26 5.97 -16.07
C ALA A 83 7.30 6.51 -14.62
N PRO A 84 8.48 6.89 -14.09
CA PRO A 84 8.56 7.47 -12.76
C PRO A 84 7.89 8.86 -12.74
N ALA A 85 7.02 9.09 -11.76
CA ALA A 85 6.52 10.41 -11.42
C ALA A 85 7.43 11.03 -10.35
N PHE A 86 8.04 12.17 -10.66
CA PHE A 86 8.90 12.90 -9.72
C PHE A 86 8.15 13.93 -8.89
N ALA A 87 6.95 14.33 -9.34
CA ALA A 87 6.06 15.14 -8.53
C ALA A 87 5.30 14.24 -7.55
N PRO A 88 5.12 14.66 -6.29
CA PRO A 88 4.28 13.95 -5.36
C PRO A 88 2.84 13.84 -5.91
N PRO A 89 2.09 12.79 -5.55
CA PRO A 89 0.69 12.68 -5.94
C PRO A 89 -0.10 13.91 -5.49
N GLN A 90 -1.11 14.29 -6.29
CA GLN A 90 -1.99 15.40 -5.94
C GLN A 90 -2.62 15.16 -4.56
N ASP A 91 -2.66 16.21 -3.74
CA ASP A 91 -3.23 16.19 -2.40
C ASP A 91 -2.56 15.21 -1.40
N VAL A 92 -1.41 14.63 -1.76
CA VAL A 92 -0.64 13.76 -0.85
C VAL A 92 0.60 14.49 -0.35
N ARG A 93 0.58 14.81 0.95
CA ARG A 93 1.70 15.46 1.64
C ARG A 93 2.75 14.43 2.05
N PRO A 94 4.05 14.77 2.06
CA PRO A 94 5.13 13.81 2.29
C PRO A 94 5.02 13.05 3.62
N GLY A 95 4.49 13.67 4.67
CA GLY A 95 4.27 13.00 5.96
C GLY A 95 3.09 12.02 6.03
N VAL A 96 2.32 11.86 4.96
CA VAL A 96 1.24 10.87 4.88
C VAL A 96 1.62 9.71 3.94
N VAL A 97 2.65 9.90 3.11
CA VAL A 97 3.09 8.91 2.11
C VAL A 97 3.51 7.59 2.76
N GLY A 98 4.23 7.63 3.89
CA GLY A 98 4.66 6.41 4.61
C GLY A 98 3.47 5.51 4.93
N THR A 99 2.42 6.10 5.53
CA THR A 99 1.18 5.40 5.87
C THR A 99 0.40 4.90 4.67
N VAL A 100 0.46 5.57 3.52
CA VAL A 100 -0.15 5.07 2.28
C VAL A 100 0.52 3.77 1.81
N ILE A 101 1.83 3.63 2.03
CA ILE A 101 2.60 2.46 1.57
C ILE A 101 2.44 1.28 2.52
N ASP A 102 2.61 1.49 3.82
CA ASP A 102 2.71 0.41 4.81
C ASP A 102 1.60 0.41 5.87
N GLY A 103 0.71 1.42 5.87
CA GLY A 103 -0.37 1.56 6.84
C GLY A 103 0.08 2.02 8.24
N VAL A 104 1.36 2.37 8.41
CA VAL A 104 1.97 2.74 9.69
C VAL A 104 2.43 4.20 9.64
N ALA A 105 2.23 4.91 10.74
CA ALA A 105 2.77 6.25 10.93
C ALA A 105 4.03 6.17 11.79
N HIS A 106 5.15 6.62 11.25
CA HIS A 106 6.45 6.65 11.91
C HIS A 106 6.79 8.06 12.42
N ALA A 107 7.72 8.16 13.37
CA ALA A 107 8.15 9.47 13.88
C ALA A 107 8.80 10.35 12.78
N HIS A 108 9.45 9.74 11.79
CA HIS A 108 10.04 10.48 10.68
C HIS A 108 8.98 11.09 9.74
N ASP A 109 7.77 10.56 9.70
CA ASP A 109 6.65 11.14 8.93
C ASP A 109 6.22 12.50 9.50
N VAL A 110 6.27 12.63 10.83
CA VAL A 110 6.05 13.91 11.52
C VAL A 110 7.16 14.89 11.14
N SER A 111 8.42 14.45 11.15
CA SER A 111 9.55 15.31 10.75
C SER A 111 9.44 15.76 9.29
N ALA A 112 9.00 14.87 8.39
CA ALA A 112 8.74 15.21 6.99
C ALA A 112 7.64 16.26 6.86
N THR A 113 6.57 16.16 7.66
CA THR A 113 5.49 17.16 7.72
C THR A 113 6.01 18.52 8.20
N LEU A 114 6.88 18.54 9.22
CA LEU A 114 7.46 19.78 9.73
C LEU A 114 8.35 20.47 8.69
N VAL A 115 9.20 19.70 8.00
CA VAL A 115 10.04 20.25 6.92
C VAL A 115 9.18 20.78 5.77
N ASP A 116 8.14 20.04 5.38
CA ASP A 116 7.20 20.46 4.35
C ASP A 116 6.47 21.77 4.70
N LEU A 117 5.98 21.90 5.94
CA LEU A 117 5.39 23.14 6.46
C LEU A 117 6.38 24.31 6.44
N ALA A 118 7.65 24.06 6.77
CA ALA A 118 8.68 25.09 6.73
C ALA A 118 8.98 25.55 5.29
N VAL A 119 9.07 24.61 4.34
CA VAL A 119 9.25 24.91 2.91
C VAL A 119 8.07 25.70 2.34
N ARG A 120 6.84 25.38 2.77
CA ARG A 120 5.62 26.12 2.40
C ARG A 120 5.49 27.47 3.13
N GLY A 121 6.42 27.82 4.01
CA GLY A 121 6.49 29.13 4.65
C GLY A 121 5.59 29.30 5.87
N TRP A 122 5.14 28.22 6.51
CA TRP A 122 4.41 28.31 7.78
C TRP A 122 5.32 28.74 8.95
N PHE A 123 6.60 28.38 8.89
CA PHE A 123 7.64 28.81 9.82
C PHE A 123 9.02 28.65 9.18
N HIS A 124 10.05 29.19 9.84
CA HIS A 124 11.44 29.10 9.41
C HIS A 124 12.26 28.28 10.40
N ILE A 125 13.18 27.47 9.88
CA ILE A 125 14.19 26.76 10.66
C ILE A 125 15.46 27.60 10.58
N VAL A 126 15.88 28.17 11.71
CA VAL A 126 16.99 29.12 11.79
C VAL A 126 18.11 28.52 12.62
N GLU A 127 19.34 28.55 12.12
CA GLU A 127 20.53 28.19 12.89
C GLU A 127 20.89 29.32 13.86
N VAL A 128 21.16 28.99 15.11
CA VAL A 128 21.63 29.94 16.11
C VAL A 128 23.15 29.93 16.12
N GLY A 129 23.77 31.10 15.90
CA GLY A 129 25.21 31.27 15.97
C GLY A 129 25.76 30.97 17.38
N ALA A 130 27.07 30.67 17.47
CA ALA A 130 27.74 30.35 18.74
C ALA A 130 27.73 31.50 19.77
N ASP A 131 27.34 32.71 19.35
CA ASP A 131 27.16 33.91 20.16
C ASP A 131 25.70 34.13 20.60
N GLY A 132 24.79 33.20 20.27
CA GLY A 132 23.36 33.30 20.58
C GLY A 132 22.59 34.22 19.62
N THR A 133 23.22 34.73 18.57
CA THR A 133 22.54 35.57 17.58
C THR A 133 21.91 34.73 16.46
N THR A 134 20.68 35.07 16.08
CA THR A 134 20.00 34.52 14.90
C THR A 134 20.37 35.36 13.68
N ASP A 135 21.64 35.41 13.31
CA ASP A 135 22.04 36.00 12.03
C ASP A 135 21.96 34.92 10.96
N ASP A 136 21.15 35.13 9.92
CA ASP A 136 21.03 34.22 8.77
C ASP A 136 22.37 34.08 8.01
N ARG A 137 23.39 34.87 8.39
CA ARG A 137 24.79 34.79 7.95
C ARG A 137 25.72 34.06 8.94
N ALA A 138 25.22 33.25 9.86
CA ALA A 138 26.04 32.44 10.77
C ALA A 138 27.06 31.62 9.95
N THR A 139 28.27 32.18 9.84
CA THR A 139 29.29 31.71 8.92
C THR A 139 29.98 30.53 9.56
N ASP A 140 30.07 29.44 8.80
CA ASP A 140 30.71 28.13 9.07
C ASP A 140 32.10 28.24 9.71
N THR A 141 32.18 28.60 10.99
CA THR A 141 33.47 28.89 11.66
C THR A 141 33.81 27.97 12.83
N ALA A 142 32.97 26.98 13.15
CA ALA A 142 33.34 26.00 14.18
C ALA A 142 32.87 24.59 13.83
N ARG A 143 33.65 23.92 12.97
CA ARG A 143 33.57 22.48 12.70
C ARG A 143 33.77 21.73 14.04
N GLY A 144 32.68 21.42 14.75
CA GLY A 144 32.69 20.66 16.01
C GLY A 144 31.83 21.17 17.18
N ARG A 145 31.13 22.32 17.06
CA ARG A 145 30.20 22.78 18.11
C ARG A 145 28.77 22.24 17.89
N PRO A 146 28.00 21.91 18.96
CA PRO A 146 26.57 21.65 18.82
C PRO A 146 25.90 22.84 18.14
N ARG A 147 25.10 22.57 17.12
CA ARG A 147 24.31 23.58 16.40
C ARG A 147 22.95 23.65 17.09
N ASP A 148 22.63 24.80 17.66
CA ASP A 148 21.30 25.07 18.17
C ASP A 148 20.42 25.60 17.03
N TRP A 149 19.16 25.21 17.04
CA TRP A 149 18.20 25.62 16.02
C TRP A 149 16.97 26.22 16.67
N VAL A 150 16.37 27.20 16.00
CA VAL A 150 15.11 27.82 16.40
C VAL A 150 14.11 27.70 15.27
N LEU A 151 12.92 27.23 15.61
CA LEU A 151 11.75 27.29 14.75
C LEU A 151 11.03 28.61 15.01
N ARG A 152 10.97 29.48 14.00
CA ARG A 152 10.35 30.81 14.10
C ARG A 152 9.11 30.89 13.22
N ARG A 153 7.95 31.17 13.81
CA ARG A 153 6.68 31.30 13.09
C ARG A 153 6.79 32.37 12.00
N ALA A 154 6.16 32.14 10.86
CA ALA A 154 6.13 33.12 9.79
C ALA A 154 5.26 34.33 10.17
N THR A 155 5.75 35.53 9.92
CA THR A 155 5.02 36.79 10.17
C THR A 155 3.75 36.87 9.31
N THR A 156 3.84 36.37 8.08
CA THR A 156 2.72 36.27 7.15
C THR A 156 2.57 34.80 6.78
N PRO A 157 1.51 34.11 7.22
CA PRO A 157 1.28 32.72 6.82
C PRO A 157 0.98 32.65 5.31
N PRO A 158 1.29 31.51 4.66
CA PRO A 158 0.97 31.30 3.27
C PRO A 158 -0.55 31.30 3.03
N ASP A 159 -0.96 31.66 1.81
CA ASP A 159 -2.36 31.64 1.37
C ASP A 159 -2.80 30.21 1.01
N GLU A 160 -2.72 29.30 1.99
CA GLU A 160 -3.28 27.96 1.90
C GLU A 160 -3.92 27.56 3.22
N THR A 161 -4.85 26.61 3.17
CA THR A 161 -5.41 25.99 4.39
C THR A 161 -4.66 24.70 4.70
N PRO A 162 -4.06 24.57 5.90
CA PRO A 162 -3.41 23.34 6.32
C PRO A 162 -4.48 22.29 6.65
N SER A 163 -4.14 21.01 6.53
CA SER A 163 -4.99 19.92 6.99
C SER A 163 -5.16 19.96 8.52
N ALA A 164 -6.16 19.25 9.05
CA ALA A 164 -6.40 19.19 10.49
C ALA A 164 -5.20 18.67 11.29
N PHE A 165 -4.44 17.72 10.73
CA PHE A 165 -3.23 17.19 11.35
C PHE A 165 -2.11 18.23 11.40
N GLU A 166 -1.91 18.97 10.32
CA GLU A 166 -0.91 20.03 10.25
C GLU A 166 -1.25 21.20 11.15
N GLN A 167 -2.53 21.58 11.20
CA GLN A 167 -3.02 22.59 12.13
C GLN A 167 -2.72 22.18 13.58
N LEU A 168 -3.02 20.92 13.93
CA LEU A 168 -2.71 20.37 15.25
C LEU A 168 -1.20 20.41 15.54
N LEU A 169 -0.35 20.07 14.57
CA LEU A 169 1.11 20.18 14.72
C LEU A 169 1.55 21.62 14.94
N LEU A 170 1.06 22.58 14.15
CA LEU A 170 1.40 23.99 14.30
C LEU A 170 0.96 24.55 15.65
N ASP A 171 -0.23 24.17 16.12
CA ASP A 171 -0.75 24.60 17.42
C ASP A 171 0.09 24.03 18.56
N ARG A 172 0.43 22.73 18.51
CA ARG A 172 1.22 22.04 19.55
C ARG A 172 2.70 22.39 19.52
N LEU A 173 3.27 22.68 18.36
CA LEU A 173 4.68 23.02 18.26
C LEU A 173 4.95 24.36 18.94
N PHE A 174 4.14 25.36 18.61
CA PHE A 174 4.35 26.72 19.07
C PHE A 174 3.65 27.01 20.39
N GLU A 175 2.50 26.39 20.68
CA GLU A 175 1.71 26.64 21.91
C GLU A 175 1.46 28.15 22.15
N GLY A 176 1.22 28.90 21.07
CA GLY A 176 1.05 30.36 21.10
C GLY A 176 2.34 31.19 21.14
N ARG A 177 3.51 30.56 21.11
CA ARG A 177 4.81 31.24 21.01
C ARG A 177 5.17 31.55 19.56
N ASP A 178 6.02 32.54 19.36
CA ASP A 178 6.56 32.89 18.03
C ASP A 178 7.84 32.11 17.68
N ALA A 179 8.53 31.56 18.68
CA ALA A 179 9.78 30.84 18.50
C ALA A 179 9.92 29.64 19.47
N VAL A 180 10.55 28.57 19.00
CA VAL A 180 10.83 27.34 19.77
C VAL A 180 12.26 26.88 19.50
N HIS A 181 13.05 26.67 20.55
CA HIS A 181 14.41 26.11 20.44
C HIS A 181 14.36 24.57 20.34
N LEU A 182 15.21 24.02 19.48
CA LEU A 182 15.51 22.59 19.40
C LEU A 182 16.85 22.35 20.13
N SER A 183 16.78 21.76 21.33
CA SER A 183 17.92 21.44 22.19
C SER A 183 18.09 19.94 22.38
#